data_AF-F4RC43-F1
#
_entry.id   AF-F4RC43-F1
#
_cell.length_a   1.000
_cell.length_b   1.000
_cell.length_c   1.000
_cell.angle_alpha   90.00
_cell.angle_beta   90.00
_cell.angle_gamma   90.00
#
_symmetry.space_group_name_H-M   'P 1'
#
loop_
_entity.id
_entity.type
_entity.pdbx_description
1 polymer ?
#
loop_
_entity_poly.entity_id
_entity_poly.type
_entity_poly.pdbx_seq_one_letter_code
_entity_poly.pdbx_strand_id
1 'polypeptide(L)'
;MTCGVHVNLKGPEMWNFIDVLVTFVLPRLKDYNGFKLPPYDVHQRYTSMVSGTVQLGLPSSGMGLWPGIEESLENWPRKYGMNLHFVTNATGPGASDKARALMSGFRIPFVRPADAKLKS
;
A
#
# COMPACT_ATOMS: atom_id res chain seq x y z
N MET A 1 -20.59 17.82 -6.30
CA MET A 1 -19.55 17.40 -7.28
C MET A 1 -18.89 16.15 -6.72
N THR A 2 -18.83 15.06 -7.48
CA THR A 2 -18.20 13.80 -7.04
C THR A 2 -16.72 13.82 -7.43
N CYS A 3 -15.83 13.80 -6.43
CA CYS A 3 -14.38 13.82 -6.65
C CYS A 3 -13.78 12.48 -6.19
N GLY A 4 -13.75 11.51 -7.10
CA GLY A 4 -13.10 10.21 -6.89
C GLY A 4 -14.05 9.06 -6.55
N VAL A 5 -13.45 7.88 -6.39
CA VAL A 5 -14.12 6.61 -6.09
C VAL A 5 -13.43 5.98 -4.89
N HIS A 6 -14.21 5.33 -4.03
CA HIS A 6 -13.71 4.53 -2.92
C HIS A 6 -14.34 3.14 -2.97
N VAL A 7 -13.58 2.12 -2.61
CA VAL A 7 -14.05 0.73 -2.55
C VAL A 7 -13.56 0.09 -1.25
N ASN A 8 -14.45 -0.64 -0.57
CA ASN A 8 -14.11 -1.40 0.62
C ASN A 8 -14.19 -2.89 0.29
N LEU A 9 -13.03 -3.55 0.24
CA LEU A 9 -12.92 -4.98 -0.02
C LEU A 9 -12.85 -5.75 1.30
N LYS A 10 -13.56 -6.88 1.39
CA LYS A 10 -13.54 -7.79 2.56
C LYS A 10 -13.56 -9.24 2.07
N GLY A 11 -12.99 -10.14 2.87
CA GLY A 11 -13.05 -11.59 2.59
C GLY A 11 -12.19 -11.99 1.38
N PRO A 12 -12.66 -12.93 0.54
CA PRO A 12 -11.87 -13.48 -0.58
C PRO A 12 -11.36 -12.44 -1.58
N GLU A 13 -12.18 -11.45 -1.93
CA GLU A 13 -11.82 -10.39 -2.88
C GLU A 13 -10.65 -9.53 -2.40
N MET A 14 -10.58 -9.28 -1.09
CA MET A 14 -9.47 -8.56 -0.47
C MET A 14 -8.16 -9.35 -0.61
N TRP A 15 -8.20 -10.67 -0.39
CA TRP A 15 -7.03 -11.52 -0.52
C TRP A 15 -6.54 -11.63 -1.96
N ASN A 16 -7.47 -11.76 -2.91
CA ASN A 16 -7.15 -11.75 -4.33
C ASN A 16 -6.48 -10.42 -4.74
N PHE A 17 -7.03 -9.29 -4.28
CA PHE A 17 -6.43 -7.98 -4.53
C PHE A 17 -4.99 -7.88 -4.00
N ILE A 18 -4.73 -8.37 -2.79
CA ILE A 18 -3.39 -8.36 -2.18
C ILE A 18 -2.43 -9.26 -2.98
N ASP A 19 -2.87 -10.45 -3.38
CA ASP A 19 -2.04 -11.37 -4.16
C ASP A 19 -1.64 -10.77 -5.52
N VAL A 20 -2.60 -10.19 -6.25
CA VAL A 20 -2.32 -9.51 -7.53
C VAL A 20 -1.41 -8.30 -7.32
N LEU A 21 -1.64 -7.51 -6.26
CA LEU A 21 -0.81 -6.36 -5.92
C LEU A 21 0.66 -6.77 -5.75
N VAL A 22 0.90 -7.80 -4.94
CA VAL A 22 2.25 -8.24 -4.55
C VAL A 22 2.94 -9.02 -5.67
N THR A 23 2.21 -9.84 -6.39
CA THR A 23 2.76 -10.75 -7.41
C THR A 23 2.96 -10.07 -8.77
N PHE A 24 2.07 -9.14 -9.16
CA PHE A 24 2.12 -8.50 -10.48
C PHE A 24 2.47 -7.02 -10.44
N VAL A 25 1.84 -6.24 -9.56
CA VAL A 25 1.91 -4.76 -9.63
C VAL A 25 3.21 -4.24 -9.01
N LEU A 26 3.52 -4.61 -7.77
CA LEU A 26 4.68 -4.10 -7.05
C LEU A 26 6.03 -4.43 -7.75
N PRO A 27 6.26 -5.65 -8.27
CA PRO A 27 7.53 -5.98 -8.92
C PRO A 27 7.74 -5.25 -10.25
N ARG A 28 6.67 -4.86 -10.95
CA ARG A 28 6.72 -4.16 -12.24
C ARG A 28 6.83 -2.64 -12.08
N LEU A 29 6.76 -2.12 -10.85
CA LEU A 29 6.77 -0.69 -10.57
C LEU A 29 8.22 -0.16 -10.52
N LYS A 30 8.66 0.50 -11.60
CA LYS A 30 10.07 0.90 -11.84
C LYS A 30 10.71 1.78 -10.76
N ASP A 31 9.96 2.74 -10.20
CA ASP A 31 10.49 3.72 -9.23
C ASP A 31 10.19 3.37 -7.78
N TYR A 32 9.77 2.12 -7.53
CA TYR A 32 9.27 1.72 -6.23
C TYR A 32 10.28 0.84 -5.50
N ASN A 33 10.99 1.46 -4.56
CA ASN A 33 11.94 0.78 -3.68
C ASN A 33 11.28 0.20 -2.41
N GLY A 34 9.95 0.20 -2.30
CA GLY A 34 9.23 -0.21 -1.10
C GLY A 34 8.52 0.94 -0.38
N PHE A 35 7.60 0.61 0.51
CA PHE A 35 6.90 1.60 1.33
C PHE A 35 7.81 2.09 2.46
N LYS A 36 7.91 3.41 2.61
CA LYS A 36 8.72 4.03 3.66
C LYS A 36 8.12 3.70 5.02
N LEU A 37 8.89 3.05 5.88
CA LEU A 37 8.57 2.96 7.30
C LEU A 37 8.67 4.35 7.91
N PRO A 38 7.67 4.83 8.68
CA PRO A 38 7.87 6.06 9.44
C PRO A 38 9.00 5.87 10.47
N PRO A 39 9.72 6.95 10.83
CA PRO A 39 10.79 6.89 11.81
C PRO A 39 10.27 6.47 13.19
N TYR A 40 11.04 5.67 13.92
CA TYR A 40 10.70 5.11 15.24
C TYR A 40 10.24 6.16 16.28
N ASP A 41 10.81 7.37 16.26
CA ASP A 41 10.46 8.46 17.20
C ASP A 41 9.05 9.05 16.96
N VAL A 42 8.55 8.93 15.73
CA VAL A 42 7.20 9.36 15.35
C VAL A 42 6.13 8.45 15.98
N HIS A 43 6.52 7.28 16.51
CA HIS A 43 5.60 6.26 17.02
C HIS A 43 4.84 6.68 18.28
N GLN A 44 5.31 7.72 19.00
CA GLN A 44 4.71 8.15 20.25
C GLN A 44 3.69 9.30 20.10
N ARG A 45 3.59 9.94 18.93
CA ARG A 45 2.84 11.21 18.76
C ARG A 45 1.58 11.13 17.89
N TYR A 46 1.33 10.05 17.16
CA TYR A 46 0.22 9.99 16.20
C TYR A 46 -0.89 9.02 16.63
N THR A 47 -2.11 9.54 16.78
CA THR A 47 -3.33 8.78 17.11
C THR A 47 -3.65 7.66 16.10
N SER A 48 -3.09 7.72 14.89
CA SER A 48 -3.19 6.69 13.87
C SER A 48 -2.51 5.37 14.27
N MET A 49 -1.73 5.35 15.36
CA MET A 49 -1.06 4.16 15.87
C MET A 49 -1.82 3.32 16.91
N VAL A 50 -2.96 3.82 17.39
CA VAL A 50 -3.90 3.04 18.22
C VAL A 50 -4.79 2.16 17.34
N SER A 51 -4.98 2.56 16.07
CA SER A 51 -5.68 1.78 15.06
C SER A 51 -4.70 0.88 14.33
N GLY A 52 -4.97 -0.42 14.23
CA GLY A 52 -4.21 -1.39 13.44
C GLY A 52 -4.30 -1.17 11.93
N THR A 53 -4.24 0.08 11.45
CA THR A 53 -4.39 0.43 10.05
C THR A 53 -3.04 0.81 9.44
N VAL A 54 -2.77 0.31 8.23
CA VAL A 54 -1.59 0.67 7.42
C VAL A 54 -2.07 1.35 6.15
N GLN A 55 -1.49 2.52 5.85
CA GLN A 55 -1.84 3.30 4.66
C GLN A 55 -0.67 3.30 3.68
N LEU A 56 -0.95 2.96 2.43
CA LEU A 56 0.04 2.85 1.36
C LEU A 56 -0.44 3.65 0.14
N GLY A 57 0.44 4.44 -0.46
CA GLY A 57 0.13 5.20 -1.67
C GLY A 57 0.73 4.51 -2.91
N LEU A 58 -0.10 4.27 -3.92
CA LEU A 58 0.34 3.82 -5.25
C LEU A 58 0.35 5.01 -6.23
N PRO A 59 1.46 5.21 -6.96
CA PRO A 59 1.53 6.26 -7.98
C PRO A 59 0.60 5.93 -9.16
N SER A 60 0.26 6.94 -9.95
CA SER A 60 -0.58 6.78 -11.15
C SER A 60 -0.03 5.78 -12.15
N SER A 61 1.30 5.64 -12.21
CA SER A 61 1.99 4.63 -13.03
C SER A 61 1.58 3.20 -12.69
N GLY A 62 1.20 2.92 -11.43
CA GLY A 62 0.79 1.59 -10.97
C GLY A 62 -0.58 1.14 -11.49
N MET A 63 -1.46 2.08 -11.88
CA MET A 63 -2.81 1.75 -12.34
C MET A 63 -2.80 0.90 -13.62
N GLY A 64 -1.86 1.15 -14.53
CA GLY A 64 -1.77 0.42 -15.80
C GLY A 64 -1.15 -0.98 -15.68
N LEU A 65 -0.66 -1.36 -14.50
CA LEU A 65 0.03 -2.64 -14.27
C LEU A 65 -0.92 -3.75 -13.79
N TRP A 66 -2.19 -3.40 -13.53
CA TRP A 66 -3.20 -4.37 -13.14
C TRP A 66 -3.62 -5.19 -14.36
N PRO A 67 -3.68 -6.54 -14.27
CA PRO A 67 -3.99 -7.39 -15.42
C PRO A 67 -5.28 -7.02 -16.17
N GLY A 68 -6.35 -6.69 -15.44
CA GLY A 68 -7.62 -6.27 -16.05
C GLY A 68 -7.62 -4.86 -16.68
N ILE A 69 -6.61 -4.04 -16.39
CA ILE A 69 -6.46 -2.69 -16.97
C ILE A 69 -5.47 -2.70 -18.14
N GLU A 70 -4.44 -3.55 -18.07
CA GLU A 70 -3.38 -3.66 -19.07
C GLU A 70 -3.94 -3.94 -20.48
N GLU A 71 -4.93 -4.83 -20.60
CA GLU A 71 -5.59 -5.16 -21.87
C GLU A 71 -6.41 -3.99 -22.46
N SER A 72 -6.89 -3.10 -21.60
CA SER A 72 -7.76 -1.97 -21.99
C SER A 72 -7.04 -0.63 -21.88
N LEU A 73 -5.71 -0.59 -21.84
CA LEU A 73 -4.96 0.62 -21.53
C LEU A 73 -5.26 1.77 -22.50
N GLU A 74 -5.57 1.46 -23.75
CA GLU A 74 -6.01 2.42 -24.79
C GLU A 74 -7.34 3.10 -24.45
N ASN A 75 -8.23 2.42 -23.72
CA ASN A 75 -9.50 2.95 -23.26
C ASN A 75 -9.36 3.92 -22.07
N TRP A 76 -8.17 4.00 -21.45
CA TRP A 76 -7.91 4.79 -20.24
C TRP A 76 -6.91 5.93 -20.48
N PRO A 77 -7.36 7.08 -21.01
CA PRO A 77 -6.48 8.21 -21.33
C PRO A 77 -5.87 8.90 -20.10
N ARG A 78 -6.47 8.72 -18.91
CA ARG A 78 -5.99 9.30 -17.64
C ARG A 78 -5.72 8.20 -16.64
N LYS A 79 -4.51 8.21 -16.07
CA LYS A 79 -4.09 7.31 -14.99
C LYS A 79 -4.19 8.03 -13.65
N TYR A 80 -4.77 7.36 -12.66
CA TYR A 80 -4.96 7.92 -11.32
C TYR A 80 -4.10 7.17 -10.30
N GLY A 81 -3.58 7.90 -9.31
CA GLY A 81 -2.98 7.28 -8.13
C GLY A 81 -4.06 6.68 -7.23
N MET A 82 -3.66 5.79 -6.33
CA MET A 82 -4.57 5.13 -5.40
C MET A 82 -4.00 5.12 -3.99
N ASN A 83 -4.84 5.45 -3.02
CA ASN A 83 -4.52 5.28 -1.60
C ASN A 83 -5.14 3.98 -1.10
N LEU A 84 -4.31 3.10 -0.58
CA LEU A 84 -4.69 1.81 -0.02
C LEU A 84 -4.69 1.89 1.50
N HIS A 85 -5.80 1.48 2.11
CA HIS A 85 -5.97 1.44 3.55
C HIS A 85 -6.20 -0.01 4.00
N PHE A 86 -5.19 -0.60 4.62
CA PHE A 86 -5.27 -1.95 5.18
C PHE A 86 -5.71 -1.86 6.64
N VAL A 87 -6.95 -2.24 6.93
CA VAL A 87 -7.50 -2.27 8.29
C VAL A 87 -7.31 -3.67 8.85
N THR A 88 -6.55 -3.80 9.94
CA THR A 88 -6.31 -5.07 10.61
C THR A 88 -6.98 -5.11 11.98
N ASN A 89 -7.11 -6.32 12.55
CA ASN A 89 -7.64 -6.52 13.90
C ASN A 89 -6.60 -6.28 15.01
N ALA A 90 -5.43 -5.70 14.70
CA ALA A 90 -4.44 -5.36 15.71
C ALA A 90 -4.97 -4.22 16.59
N THR A 91 -4.99 -4.43 17.90
CA THR A 91 -5.43 -3.45 18.90
C THR A 91 -4.34 -3.16 19.93
N GLY A 92 -4.39 -1.96 20.52
CA GLY A 92 -3.52 -1.54 21.61
C GLY A 92 -2.27 -0.74 21.18
N PRO A 93 -1.40 -0.40 22.14
CA PRO A 93 -0.16 0.30 21.87
C PRO A 93 0.75 -0.51 20.92
N GLY A 94 1.21 0.11 19.84
CA GLY A 94 2.01 -0.56 18.81
C GLY A 94 1.21 -1.42 17.81
N ALA A 95 -0.12 -1.24 17.73
CA ALA A 95 -0.98 -1.93 16.77
C ALA A 95 -0.51 -1.75 15.33
N SER A 96 -0.06 -0.56 14.94
CA SER A 96 0.47 -0.32 13.60
C SER A 96 1.76 -1.09 13.31
N ASP A 97 2.61 -1.35 14.30
CA ASP A 97 3.84 -2.12 14.08
C ASP A 97 3.55 -3.60 13.88
N LYS A 98 2.57 -4.13 14.62
CA LYS A 98 2.03 -5.48 14.37
C LYS A 98 1.37 -5.57 12.99
N ALA A 99 0.60 -4.57 12.60
CA ALA A 99 -0.03 -4.52 11.28
C ALA A 99 1.02 -4.45 10.15
N ARG A 100 2.11 -3.69 10.33
CA ARG A 100 3.23 -3.65 9.38
C ARG A 100 3.98 -4.97 9.31
N ALA A 101 4.23 -5.61 10.45
CA ALA A 101 4.85 -6.93 10.50
C ALA A 101 4.00 -7.97 9.74
N LEU A 102 2.68 -7.92 9.92
CA LEU A 102 1.73 -8.73 9.16
C LEU A 102 1.85 -8.46 7.65
N MET A 103 1.83 -7.19 7.23
CA MET A 103 1.99 -6.81 5.82
C MET A 103 3.34 -7.25 5.24
N SER A 104 4.41 -7.20 6.02
CA SER A 104 5.72 -7.71 5.61
C SER A 104 5.70 -9.23 5.39
N GLY A 105 4.89 -9.96 6.17
CA GLY A 105 4.63 -11.39 5.94
C GLY A 105 3.90 -11.67 4.64
N PHE A 106 3.01 -10.77 4.21
CA PHE A 106 2.37 -10.79 2.89
C PHE A 106 3.28 -10.32 1.74
N ARG A 107 4.61 -10.32 1.96
CA ARG A 107 5.63 -9.92 0.98
C ARG A 107 5.50 -8.48 0.48
N ILE A 108 4.84 -7.60 1.24
CA ILE A 108 4.87 -6.17 0.96
C ILE A 108 6.23 -5.63 1.40
N PRO A 109 7.05 -5.06 0.49
CA PRO A 109 8.38 -4.56 0.82
C PRO A 109 8.27 -3.24 1.58
N PHE A 110 8.86 -3.20 2.77
CA PHE A 110 9.03 -1.99 3.56
C PHE A 110 10.50 -1.60 3.62
N VAL A 111 10.81 -0.34 3.33
CA VAL A 111 12.16 0.21 3.44
C VAL A 111 12.30 1.11 4.64
N ARG A 112 13.37 0.91 5.40
CA ARG A 112 13.75 1.82 6.47
C ARG A 112 14.23 3.14 5.83
N PRO A 113 13.84 4.30 6.39
CA PRO A 113 14.29 5.60 5.87
C PRO A 113 15.81 5.75 5.78
N ALA A 114 16.57 5.04 6.62
CA ALA A 114 18.03 5.04 6.60
C ALA A 114 18.60 4.40 5.33
N ASP A 115 18.05 3.28 4.89
CA ASP A 115 18.43 2.59 3.64
C ASP A 115 17.92 3.33 2.39
N ALA A 116 16.76 3.98 2.49
CA ALA A 116 16.18 4.72 1.37
C ALA A 116 17.03 5.94 0.92
N LYS A 117 17.87 6.51 1.81
CA LYS A 117 18.75 7.65 1.51
C LYS A 117 20.09 7.25 0.90
N LEU A 118 20.50 5.98 0.99
CA LEU A 118 21.81 5.51 0.54
C LEU A 118 21.87 5.19 -0.98
N LYS A 119 20.73 5.27 -1.68
CA LYS A 119 20.62 4.95 -3.11
C LYS A 119 19.93 6.04 -3.96
N SER A 120 19.84 7.27 -3.43
CA SER A 120 19.33 8.43 -4.16
C SER A 120 20.44 9.38 -4.58
#